data_AF-A0AAE4R1Y2-F1
#
_entry.id   AF-A0AAE4R1Y2-F1
#
_cell.length_a   1.000
_cell.length_b   1.000
_cell.length_c   1.000
_cell.angle_alpha   90.00
_cell.angle_beta   90.00
_cell.angle_gamma   90.00
#
_symmetry.space_group_name_H-M   'P 1'
#
loop_
_entity.id
_entity.type
_entity.pdbx_description
1 polymer ?
#
loop_
_entity_poly.entity_id
_entity_poly.type
_entity_poly.pdbx_seq_one_letter_code
_entity_poly.pdbx_strand_id
1 'polypeptide(L)'
;MTSQDSTAFGEAGTAKYVQLTTYRKDGTPVSSPVWAVLDGDRLLVWSETEAWKVKRLKRNPKVVVQATDARGKKLSGEPVSGTGVVLDAEGTRHVRKKLAEKYGLLARVLLFSSKIRRGESGTIGIAITAA
;
A
#
# COMPACT_ATOMS: atom_id res chain seq x y z
N MET A 1 -15.01 18.77 -8.11
CA MET A 1 -13.83 18.90 -8.99
C MET A 1 -12.84 17.82 -8.56
N THR A 2 -13.01 16.60 -9.07
CA THR A 2 -12.25 15.39 -8.65
C THR A 2 -12.29 14.41 -9.81
N SER A 3 -11.44 14.62 -10.82
CA SER A 3 -11.36 13.72 -11.98
C SER A 3 -9.93 13.45 -12.47
N GLN A 4 -8.90 13.88 -11.73
CA GLN A 4 -7.49 13.58 -12.07
C GLN A 4 -6.85 12.53 -11.14
N ASP A 5 -7.41 12.34 -9.95
CA ASP A 5 -6.78 11.55 -8.89
C ASP A 5 -6.70 10.05 -9.20
N SER A 6 -7.74 9.49 -9.86
CA SER A 6 -7.74 8.10 -10.33
C SER A 6 -6.86 7.89 -11.56
N THR A 7 -6.58 8.94 -12.33
CA THR A 7 -5.87 8.83 -13.61
C THR A 7 -4.39 8.51 -13.39
N ALA A 8 -3.77 9.04 -12.32
CA ALA A 8 -2.36 8.81 -12.03
C ALA A 8 -2.03 7.33 -11.75
N PHE A 9 -2.97 6.57 -11.16
CA PHE A 9 -2.78 5.16 -10.83
C PHE A 9 -3.54 4.19 -11.75
N GLY A 10 -4.29 4.70 -12.74
CA GLY A 10 -5.13 3.88 -13.60
C GLY A 10 -6.03 2.92 -12.80
N GLU A 11 -6.07 1.65 -13.20
CA GLU A 11 -6.83 0.61 -12.49
C GLU A 11 -6.38 0.39 -11.04
N ALA A 12 -5.10 0.63 -10.72
CA ALA A 12 -4.58 0.43 -9.37
C ALA A 12 -5.19 1.40 -8.36
N GLY A 13 -5.68 2.57 -8.81
CA GLY A 13 -6.34 3.56 -7.96
C GLY A 13 -7.69 3.10 -7.40
N THR A 14 -8.42 2.28 -8.16
CA THR A 14 -9.75 1.78 -7.75
C THR A 14 -9.71 0.33 -7.25
N ALA A 15 -8.65 -0.42 -7.58
CA ALA A 15 -8.47 -1.80 -7.18
C ALA A 15 -8.51 -2.02 -5.66
N LYS A 16 -8.94 -3.22 -5.27
CA LYS A 16 -8.88 -3.68 -3.87
C LYS A 16 -7.47 -4.11 -3.48
N TYR A 17 -6.82 -4.87 -4.35
CA TYR A 17 -5.46 -5.32 -4.17
C TYR A 17 -4.58 -4.72 -5.26
N VAL A 18 -3.38 -4.31 -4.87
CA VAL A 18 -2.32 -3.93 -5.78
C VAL A 18 -1.09 -4.79 -5.52
N GLN A 19 -0.40 -5.14 -6.59
CA GLN A 19 0.89 -5.76 -6.56
C GLN A 19 1.92 -4.65 -6.28
N LEU A 20 2.44 -4.59 -5.06
CA LEU A 20 3.49 -3.63 -4.70
C LEU A 20 4.85 -4.25 -4.95
N THR A 21 5.60 -3.70 -5.89
CA THR A 21 6.98 -4.08 -6.19
C THR A 21 7.95 -3.11 -5.52
N THR A 22 8.89 -3.65 -4.76
CA THR A 22 9.99 -2.93 -4.10
C THR A 22 11.33 -3.59 -4.45
N TYR A 23 12.45 -2.89 -4.27
CA TYR A 23 13.74 -3.36 -4.75
C TYR A 23 14.71 -3.75 -3.63
N ARG A 24 15.42 -4.87 -3.81
CA ARG A 24 16.57 -5.26 -2.98
C ARG A 24 17.73 -4.27 -3.15
N LYS A 25 18.80 -4.44 -2.36
CA LYS A 25 19.97 -3.55 -2.43
C LYS A 25 20.67 -3.65 -3.79
N ASP A 26 20.67 -4.86 -4.34
CA ASP A 26 21.17 -5.22 -5.67
C ASP A 26 20.22 -4.84 -6.82
N GLY A 27 19.09 -4.18 -6.53
CA GLY A 27 18.09 -3.82 -7.55
C GLY A 27 17.10 -4.93 -7.91
N THR A 28 17.19 -6.14 -7.34
CA THR A 28 16.25 -7.22 -7.65
C THR A 28 14.82 -6.85 -7.19
N PRO A 29 13.81 -6.92 -8.07
CA PRO A 29 12.43 -6.65 -7.72
C PRO A 29 11.86 -7.73 -6.79
N VAL A 30 11.02 -7.32 -5.84
CA VAL A 30 10.20 -8.20 -5.01
C VAL A 30 8.81 -7.62 -4.90
N SER A 31 7.85 -8.46 -5.28
CA SER A 31 6.45 -8.07 -5.39
C SER A 31 5.63 -8.77 -4.31
N SER A 32 4.75 -8.04 -3.63
CA SER A 32 3.73 -8.63 -2.75
C SER A 32 2.34 -8.01 -2.98
N PRO A 33 1.25 -8.80 -3.06
CA PRO A 33 -0.09 -8.24 -3.11
C PRO A 33 -0.43 -7.58 -1.77
N VAL A 34 -1.00 -6.37 -1.83
CA VAL A 34 -1.36 -5.57 -0.66
C VAL A 34 -2.68 -4.85 -0.89
N TRP A 35 -3.42 -4.56 0.18
CA TRP A 35 -4.61 -3.71 0.08
C TRP A 35 -4.23 -2.25 -0.11
N ALA A 36 -4.93 -1.59 -1.02
CA ALA A 36 -4.71 -0.18 -1.31
C ALA A 36 -6.01 0.64 -1.20
N VAL A 37 -5.86 1.90 -0.84
CA VAL A 37 -6.92 2.91 -0.91
C VAL A 37 -6.34 4.18 -1.51
N LEU A 38 -7.00 4.72 -2.53
CA LEU A 38 -6.65 6.02 -3.08
C LEU A 38 -7.13 7.11 -2.13
N ASP A 39 -6.25 8.06 -1.81
CA ASP A 39 -6.51 9.20 -0.96
C ASP A 39 -5.94 10.46 -1.62
N GLY A 40 -6.79 11.16 -2.37
CA GLY A 40 -6.33 12.20 -3.30
C GLY A 40 -5.40 11.60 -4.35
N ASP A 41 -4.23 12.18 -4.50
CA ASP A 41 -3.18 11.81 -5.45
C ASP A 41 -2.26 10.68 -4.97
N ARG A 42 -2.53 10.09 -3.80
CA ARG A 42 -1.67 9.05 -3.19
C ARG A 42 -2.41 7.74 -3.01
N LEU A 43 -1.70 6.64 -3.28
CA LEU A 43 -2.15 5.31 -2.95
C LEU A 43 -1.64 4.91 -1.57
N LEU A 44 -2.54 4.72 -0.62
CA LEU A 44 -2.21 4.34 0.75
C LEU A 44 -2.29 2.82 0.92
N VAL A 45 -1.27 2.27 1.56
CA VAL A 45 -1.08 0.85 1.81
C VAL A 45 -0.71 0.63 3.26
N TRP A 46 -1.11 -0.53 3.80
CA TRP A 46 -0.80 -0.94 5.17
C TRP A 46 0.14 -2.15 5.16
N SER A 47 1.14 -2.14 6.04
CA SER A 47 2.12 -3.22 6.18
C SER A 47 2.47 -3.47 7.65
N GLU A 48 2.94 -4.67 7.95
CA GLU A 48 3.70 -4.92 9.19
C GLU A 48 4.97 -4.07 9.20
N THR A 49 5.28 -3.47 10.35
CA THR A 49 6.41 -2.54 10.55
C THR A 49 7.76 -3.19 10.24
N GLU A 50 7.95 -4.45 10.66
CA GLU A 50 9.19 -5.20 10.47
C GLU A 50 9.32 -5.91 9.12
N ALA A 51 8.32 -5.75 8.24
CA ALA A 51 8.36 -6.39 6.94
C ALA A 51 9.55 -5.90 6.10
N TRP A 52 10.19 -6.82 5.37
CA TRP A 52 11.34 -6.50 4.51
C TRP A 52 11.06 -5.38 3.50
N LYS A 53 9.81 -5.22 3.05
CA LYS A 53 9.41 -4.11 2.16
C LYS A 53 9.55 -2.73 2.82
N VAL A 54 9.25 -2.61 4.12
CA VAL A 54 9.45 -1.37 4.88
C VAL A 54 10.93 -1.01 4.95
N LYS A 55 11.78 -2.01 5.28
CA LYS A 55 13.25 -1.84 5.30
C LYS A 55 13.80 -1.46 3.93
N ARG A 56 13.24 -2.01 2.85
CA ARG A 56 13.59 -1.65 1.47
C ARG A 56 13.16 -0.24 1.10
N LEU A 57 11.94 0.16 1.40
CA LEU A 57 11.40 1.49 1.09
C LEU A 57 12.17 2.61 1.79
N LYS A 58 12.56 2.40 3.06
CA LYS A 58 13.43 3.35 3.77
C LYS A 58 14.79 3.57 3.10
N ARG A 59 15.30 2.58 2.36
CA ARG A 59 16.58 2.66 1.63
C ARG A 59 16.41 3.10 0.18
N ASN A 60 15.39 2.59 -0.50
CA ASN A 60 15.10 2.85 -1.90
C ASN A 60 13.58 3.02 -2.04
N PRO A 61 13.10 4.26 -2.21
CA PRO A 61 11.68 4.54 -2.22
C PRO A 61 11.04 4.22 -3.58
N LYS A 62 11.80 3.80 -4.59
CA LYS A 62 11.24 3.42 -5.90
C LYS A 62 10.30 2.24 -5.75
N VAL A 63 9.12 2.37 -6.34
CA VAL A 63 8.11 1.31 -6.39
C VAL A 63 7.45 1.23 -7.76
N VAL A 64 6.86 0.07 -8.02
CA VAL A 64 5.87 -0.11 -9.08
C VAL A 64 4.61 -0.67 -8.43
N VAL A 65 3.44 -0.18 -8.84
CA VAL A 65 2.14 -0.68 -8.43
C VAL A 65 1.29 -1.06 -9.63
N GLN A 66 0.53 -2.15 -9.51
CA GLN A 66 -0.39 -2.61 -10.55
C GLN A 66 -1.58 -3.30 -9.90
N ALA A 67 -2.78 -3.25 -10.49
CA ALA A 67 -3.93 -3.95 -9.95
C ALA A 67 -3.70 -5.47 -9.96
N THR A 68 -4.19 -6.17 -8.94
CA THR A 68 -4.05 -7.63 -8.84
C THR A 68 -5.21 -8.31 -8.12
N ASP A 69 -5.30 -9.63 -8.23
CA ASP A 69 -6.09 -10.47 -7.32
C ASP A 69 -5.45 -10.62 -5.93
N ALA A 70 -6.22 -11.14 -4.96
CA ALA A 70 -5.75 -11.34 -3.58
C ALA A 70 -4.52 -12.28 -3.45
N ARG A 71 -4.24 -13.10 -4.46
CA ARG A 71 -3.15 -14.07 -4.47
C ARG A 71 -1.90 -13.57 -5.19
N GLY A 72 -1.96 -12.39 -5.84
CA GLY A 72 -0.88 -11.89 -6.68
C GLY A 72 -0.70 -12.68 -7.99
N LYS A 73 -1.72 -13.41 -8.46
CA LYS A 73 -1.60 -14.33 -9.62
C LYS A 73 -2.09 -13.72 -10.92
N LYS A 74 -2.98 -12.73 -10.84
CA LYS A 74 -3.57 -12.07 -12.01
C LYS A 74 -3.34 -10.58 -11.87
N LEU A 75 -2.59 -10.02 -12.80
CA LEU A 75 -2.33 -8.59 -12.91
C LEU A 75 -3.28 -7.98 -13.95
N SER A 76 -3.73 -6.75 -13.72
CA SER A 76 -4.54 -5.98 -14.68
C SER A 76 -4.16 -4.50 -14.66
N GLY A 77 -4.50 -3.80 -15.74
CA GLY A 77 -4.10 -2.42 -15.97
C GLY A 77 -2.59 -2.24 -16.19
N GLU A 78 -2.18 -1.03 -16.48
CA GLU A 78 -0.76 -0.69 -16.67
C GLU A 78 -0.01 -0.60 -15.34
N PRO A 79 1.25 -1.05 -15.27
CA PRO A 79 2.11 -0.85 -14.10
C PRO A 79 2.47 0.63 -13.97
N VAL A 80 2.25 1.18 -12.78
CA VAL A 80 2.52 2.59 -12.46
C VAL A 80 3.77 2.68 -11.59
N SER A 81 4.79 3.39 -12.10
CA SER A 81 5.99 3.70 -11.32
C SER A 81 5.70 4.82 -10.33
N GLY A 82 6.38 4.80 -9.19
CA GLY A 82 6.18 5.81 -8.16
C GLY A 82 7.21 5.80 -7.05
N THR A 83 6.93 6.61 -6.04
CA THR A 83 7.74 6.76 -4.83
C THR A 83 6.92 6.36 -3.61
N GLY A 84 7.38 5.36 -2.88
CA GLY A 84 6.79 4.88 -1.64
C GLY A 84 7.49 5.45 -0.40
N VAL A 85 6.72 6.10 0.48
CA VAL A 85 7.20 6.69 1.73
C VAL A 85 6.55 5.98 2.91
N VAL A 86 7.38 5.55 3.86
CA VAL A 86 6.92 4.98 5.14
C VAL A 86 6.48 6.13 6.04
N LEU A 87 5.24 6.09 6.51
CA LEU A 87 4.63 7.15 7.30
C LEU A 87 4.93 7.01 8.79
N ASP A 88 4.79 8.11 9.52
CA ASP A 88 4.85 8.14 10.97
C ASP A 88 3.56 7.59 11.62
N ALA A 89 3.44 7.77 12.94
CA ALA A 89 2.28 7.30 13.68
C ALA A 89 0.97 7.99 13.24
N GLU A 90 1.00 9.27 12.91
CA GLU A 90 -0.18 10.02 12.50
C GLU A 90 -0.65 9.62 11.11
N GLY A 91 0.27 9.58 10.14
CA GLY A 91 -0.02 9.08 8.80
C GLY A 91 -0.51 7.62 8.83
N THR A 92 0.07 6.79 9.70
CA THR A 92 -0.41 5.42 9.91
C THR A 92 -1.85 5.36 10.44
N ARG A 93 -2.22 6.24 11.39
CA ARG A 93 -3.62 6.33 11.86
C ARG A 93 -4.56 6.73 10.73
N HIS A 94 -4.16 7.67 9.88
CA HIS A 94 -4.94 8.08 8.71
C HIS A 94 -5.14 6.94 7.71
N VAL A 95 -4.09 6.19 7.37
CA VAL A 95 -4.19 5.00 6.50
C VAL A 95 -5.19 3.99 7.06
N ARG A 96 -5.11 3.70 8.38
CA ARG A 96 -6.04 2.76 9.03
C ARG A 96 -7.49 3.24 8.94
N LYS A 97 -7.73 4.55 9.11
CA LYS A 97 -9.07 5.15 8.96
C LYS A 97 -9.59 4.95 7.53
N LYS A 98 -8.82 5.31 6.52
CA LYS A 98 -9.20 5.19 5.10
C LYS A 98 -9.44 3.73 4.68
N LEU A 99 -8.60 2.80 5.13
CA LEU A 99 -8.82 1.37 4.89
C LEU A 99 -10.08 0.85 5.58
N ALA A 100 -10.37 1.29 6.81
CA ALA A 100 -11.58 0.90 7.52
C ALA A 100 -12.85 1.45 6.83
N GLU A 101 -12.80 2.67 6.29
CA GLU A 101 -13.86 3.26 5.48
C GLU A 101 -14.10 2.47 4.19
N LYS A 102 -13.03 2.10 3.45
CA LYS A 102 -13.14 1.36 2.18
C LYS A 102 -13.56 -0.10 2.35
N TYR A 103 -13.12 -0.79 3.40
CA TYR A 103 -13.26 -2.25 3.53
C TYR A 103 -14.15 -2.72 4.70
N GLY A 104 -14.70 -1.78 5.48
CA GLY A 104 -15.69 -2.07 6.52
C GLY A 104 -15.19 -3.02 7.62
N LEU A 105 -16.12 -3.78 8.20
CA LEU A 105 -15.88 -4.67 9.36
C LEU A 105 -14.78 -5.72 9.11
N LEU A 106 -14.60 -6.21 7.88
CA LEU A 106 -13.61 -7.24 7.57
C LEU A 106 -12.17 -6.73 7.77
N ALA A 107 -11.90 -5.50 7.34
CA ALA A 107 -10.61 -4.85 7.62
C ALA A 107 -10.47 -4.53 9.10
N ARG A 108 -11.54 -4.10 9.77
CA ARG A 108 -11.51 -3.85 11.22
C ARG A 108 -11.12 -5.10 12.00
N VAL A 109 -11.65 -6.28 11.66
CA VAL A 109 -11.30 -7.57 12.31
C VAL A 109 -9.85 -7.99 12.02
N LEU A 110 -9.36 -7.89 10.77
CA LEU A 110 -7.99 -8.26 10.43
C LEU A 110 -6.94 -7.27 10.97
N LEU A 111 -7.26 -5.98 11.01
CA LEU A 111 -6.43 -4.96 11.63
C LEU A 111 -6.42 -5.10 13.15
N PHE A 112 -7.56 -5.41 13.78
CA PHE A 112 -7.64 -5.68 15.22
C PHE A 112 -6.95 -6.97 15.63
N SER A 113 -7.02 -8.06 14.84
CA SER A 113 -6.32 -9.31 15.14
C SER A 113 -4.80 -9.16 15.04
N SER A 114 -4.31 -8.36 14.09
CA SER A 114 -2.90 -7.94 14.02
C SER A 114 -2.50 -7.05 15.20
N LYS A 115 -3.36 -6.11 15.63
CA LYS A 115 -3.12 -5.20 16.76
C LYS A 115 -3.08 -5.95 18.10
N ILE A 116 -3.95 -6.96 18.27
CA ILE A 116 -4.00 -7.83 19.46
C ILE A 116 -2.76 -8.71 19.59
N ARG A 117 -2.17 -9.17 18.47
CA ARG A 117 -0.97 -10.03 18.52
C ARG A 117 0.36 -9.28 18.61
N ARG A 118 0.43 -7.99 18.21
CA ARG A 118 1.71 -7.28 17.99
C ARG A 118 1.75 -5.82 18.48
N GLY A 119 0.70 -5.32 19.11
CA GLY A 119 0.63 -3.95 19.65
C GLY A 119 0.39 -2.86 18.60
N GLU A 120 0.18 -1.61 19.05
CA GLU A 120 -0.13 -0.47 18.18
C GLU A 120 0.98 -0.09 17.19
N SER A 121 2.22 -0.40 17.56
CA SER A 121 3.44 -0.17 16.77
C SER A 121 3.73 -1.28 15.76
N GLY A 122 3.00 -2.40 15.79
CA GLY A 122 3.27 -3.57 14.96
C GLY A 122 2.97 -3.35 13.47
N THR A 123 2.32 -2.24 13.11
CA THR A 123 1.96 -1.95 11.73
C THR A 123 2.15 -0.48 11.37
N ILE A 124 2.48 -0.23 10.10
CA ILE A 124 2.87 1.07 9.58
C ILE A 124 2.18 1.37 8.25
N GLY A 125 1.84 2.64 8.04
CA GLY A 125 1.31 3.15 6.78
C GLY A 125 2.42 3.41 5.76
N ILE A 126 2.11 3.18 4.50
CA ILE A 126 2.95 3.57 3.37
C ILE A 126 2.07 4.44 2.45
N ALA A 127 2.59 5.57 2.01
CA ALA A 127 1.98 6.39 0.97
C ALA A 127 2.79 6.24 -0.33
N ILE A 128 2.12 6.06 -1.44
CA ILE A 128 2.73 5.96 -2.77
C ILE A 128 2.25 7.12 -3.61
N THR A 129 3.17 7.84 -4.22
CA THR A 129 2.87 8.90 -5.21
C THR A 129 3.32 8.41 -6.58
N ALA A 130 2.50 8.58 -7.61
CA ALA A 130 2.88 8.26 -8.98
C ALA A 130 4.01 9.19 -9.46
N ALA A 131 4.90 8.68 -10.32
CA ALA A 131 6.00 9.44 -10.91
C ALA A 131 5.57 10.19 -12.19
#